data_AF-A0A7C2X1X7-F1
#
_entry.id   AF-A0A7C2X1X7-F1
#
_cell.length_a   1.000
_cell.length_b   1.000
_cell.length_c   1.000
_cell.angle_alpha   90.00
_cell.angle_beta   90.00
_cell.angle_gamma   90.00
#
_symmetry.space_group_name_H-M   'P 1'
#
loop_
_entity.id
_entity.type
_entity.pdbx_description
1 polymer ?
#
loop_
_entity_poly.entity_id
_entity_poly.type
_entity_poly.pdbx_seq_one_letter_code
_entity_poly.pdbx_strand_id
1 'polypeptide(L)'
;MDNKRKSRLGRVVSNKMDKTAVVAVETRRHHPIYKKTVRRITRYKAHDEMNECQPGDTVRLEETRPLSKEKRWRVAEIISKAEQLEVRPVELEAQPEEVVVEPEEAVVEPEKAVAEVEEEAEPEEAAAEPEETDET
;
A
#
# COMPACT_ATOMS: atom_id res chain seq x y z
N MET A 1 28.45 -18.38 -1.84
CA MET A 1 27.28 -18.96 -1.13
C MET A 1 26.27 -17.87 -0.88
N ASP A 2 25.05 -18.01 -1.39
CA ASP A 2 23.96 -17.07 -1.13
C ASP A 2 23.55 -17.13 0.34
N ASN A 3 23.75 -16.03 1.05
CA ASN A 3 23.39 -15.90 2.45
C ASN A 3 21.87 -15.73 2.57
N LYS A 4 21.13 -16.85 2.60
CA LYS A 4 19.67 -16.86 2.67
C LYS A 4 19.21 -16.48 4.08
N ARG A 5 19.05 -15.18 4.31
CA ARG A 5 18.49 -14.60 5.55
C ARG A 5 17.01 -14.99 5.68
N LYS A 6 16.55 -15.24 6.90
CA LYS A 6 15.11 -15.50 7.13
C LYS A 6 14.34 -14.20 7.01
N SER A 7 13.24 -14.24 6.26
CA SER A 7 12.30 -13.12 6.14
C SER A 7 10.99 -13.43 6.87
N ARG A 8 10.36 -12.40 7.42
CA ARG A 8 9.04 -12.49 8.08
C ARG A 8 8.19 -11.30 7.68
N LEU A 9 6.88 -11.49 7.57
CA LEU A 9 5.92 -10.41 7.35
C LEU A 9 5.21 -10.09 8.66
N GLY A 10 5.01 -8.82 8.93
CA GLY A 10 4.31 -8.38 10.14
C GLY A 10 3.77 -6.97 10.03
N ARG A 11 2.95 -6.59 11.01
CA ARG A 11 2.36 -5.26 11.12
C ARG A 11 3.09 -4.42 12.16
N VAL A 12 3.34 -3.15 11.86
CA VAL A 12 3.94 -2.21 12.80
C VAL A 12 2.93 -1.86 13.89
N VAL A 13 3.28 -2.13 15.14
CA VAL A 13 2.44 -1.83 16.32
C VAL A 13 2.79 -0.48 16.91
N SER A 14 4.09 -0.13 16.96
CA SER A 14 4.53 1.14 17.51
C SER A 14 5.85 1.59 16.90
N ASN A 15 5.92 2.88 16.56
CA ASN A 15 7.14 3.58 16.19
C ASN A 15 7.46 4.70 17.20
N LYS A 16 7.42 4.39 18.50
CA LYS A 16 7.71 5.39 19.57
C LYS A 16 9.21 5.56 19.85
N MET A 17 10.05 4.64 19.38
CA MET A 17 11.48 4.61 19.68
C MET A 17 12.26 5.09 18.47
N ASP A 18 13.35 5.82 18.70
CA ASP A 18 14.21 6.24 17.60
C ASP A 18 14.90 5.05 16.91
N LYS A 19 14.93 5.13 15.58
CA LYS A 19 15.51 4.15 14.65
C LYS A 19 14.98 2.73 14.84
N THR A 20 13.77 2.58 15.36
CA THR A 20 13.21 1.27 15.74
C THR A 20 11.70 1.19 15.73
N ALA A 21 11.20 0.32 14.88
CA ALA A 21 9.80 -0.09 14.87
C ALA A 21 9.60 -1.40 15.67
N VAL A 22 8.49 -1.48 16.41
CA VAL A 22 8.01 -2.73 17.00
C VAL A 22 7.02 -3.37 16.04
N VAL A 23 7.36 -4.54 15.54
CA VAL A 23 6.57 -5.26 14.52
C VAL A 23 5.99 -6.54 15.13
N ALA A 24 4.68 -6.72 15.00
CA ALA A 24 4.00 -7.95 15.38
C ALA A 24 3.96 -8.90 14.18
N VAL A 25 4.59 -10.06 14.34
CA VAL A 25 4.51 -11.16 13.37
C VAL A 25 3.55 -12.20 13.90
N GLU A 26 2.57 -12.53 13.07
CA GLU A 26 1.62 -13.60 13.37
C GLU A 26 2.12 -14.93 12.79
N THR A 27 1.99 -15.99 13.56
CA THR A 27 2.25 -17.35 13.08
C THR A 27 1.12 -18.26 13.55
N ARG A 28 0.59 -19.08 12.65
CA ARG A 28 -0.40 -20.10 12.97
C ARG A 28 0.33 -21.40 13.32
N ARG A 29 0.02 -21.99 14.47
CA ARG A 29 0.55 -23.30 14.88
C ARG A 29 -0.60 -24.16 15.39
N HIS A 30 -0.57 -25.45 15.06
CA HIS A 30 -1.48 -26.42 15.65
C HIS A 30 -1.10 -26.69 17.10
N HIS A 31 -2.08 -26.71 18.00
CA HIS A 31 -1.86 -27.18 19.36
C HIS A 31 -1.48 -28.68 19.33
N PRO A 32 -0.41 -29.13 20.01
CA PRO A 32 0.11 -30.48 19.85
C PRO A 32 -0.90 -31.59 20.20
N ILE A 33 -1.70 -31.38 21.25
CA ILE A 33 -2.71 -32.34 21.71
C ILE A 33 -4.02 -32.18 20.94
N TYR A 34 -4.66 -31.01 21.07
CA TYR A 34 -5.99 -30.76 20.51
C TYR A 34 -6.05 -30.52 19.00
N LYS A 35 -4.91 -30.38 18.30
CA LYS A 35 -4.79 -30.13 16.85
C LYS A 35 -5.54 -28.89 16.32
N LYS A 36 -6.16 -28.08 17.20
CA LYS A 36 -6.75 -26.78 16.85
C LYS A 36 -5.67 -25.80 16.40
N THR A 37 -5.92 -25.09 15.31
CA THR A 37 -5.04 -24.02 14.82
C THR A 37 -5.14 -22.80 15.74
N VAL A 38 -4.03 -22.43 16.37
CA VAL A 38 -3.93 -21.27 17.27
C VAL A 38 -3.00 -20.23 16.65
N ARG A 39 -3.37 -18.95 16.77
CA ARG A 39 -2.53 -17.81 16.37
C ARG A 39 -1.57 -17.48 17.51
N ARG A 40 -0.27 -17.36 17.19
CA ARG A 40 0.77 -16.88 18.10
C ARG A 40 1.35 -15.59 17.54
N ILE A 41 1.39 -14.56 18.38
CA ILE A 41 1.91 -13.24 18.02
C ILE A 41 3.25 -13.06 18.73
N THR A 42 4.31 -12.80 17.96
CA THR A 42 5.63 -12.47 18.48
C THR A 42 5.98 -11.06 18.04
N ARG A 43 6.44 -10.23 18.97
CA ARG A 43 6.87 -8.85 18.68
C ARG A 43 8.38 -8.83 18.47
N TYR A 44 8.82 -8.21 17.40
CA TYR A 44 10.23 -8.02 17.07
C TYR A 44 10.57 -6.53 17.08
N LYS A 45 11.76 -6.21 17.59
CA LYS A 45 12.34 -4.86 17.45
C LYS A 45 13.13 -4.83 16.15
N ALA A 46 12.61 -4.11 15.17
CA ALA A 46 13.20 -3.95 13.86
C ALA A 46 13.98 -2.64 13.80
N HIS A 47 15.16 -2.66 13.20
CA HIS A 47 15.92 -1.47 12.90
C HIS A 47 15.43 -0.83 11.60
N ASP A 48 15.21 0.46 11.67
CA ASP A 48 14.87 1.35 10.57
C ASP A 48 15.74 2.59 10.78
N GLU A 49 16.58 2.97 9.82
CA GLU A 49 17.51 4.09 9.99
C GLU A 49 16.83 5.44 9.76
N MET A 50 15.83 5.46 8.87
CA MET A 50 15.16 6.67 8.41
C MET A 50 13.81 6.91 9.11
N ASN A 51 13.39 5.99 9.99
CA ASN A 51 12.10 6.05 10.70
C ASN A 51 10.90 6.16 9.74
N GLU A 52 10.98 5.54 8.57
CA GLU A 52 9.95 5.59 7.53
C GLU A 52 8.67 4.83 7.91
N CYS A 53 8.76 3.87 8.84
CA CYS A 53 7.65 3.02 9.23
C CYS A 53 6.59 3.76 10.06
N GLN A 54 5.34 3.75 9.61
CA GLN A 54 4.21 4.27 10.37
C GLN A 54 3.48 3.13 11.13
N PRO A 55 2.83 3.43 12.28
CA PRO A 55 2.01 2.44 12.97
C PRO A 55 0.85 2.01 12.08
N GLY A 56 0.69 0.70 11.90
CA GLY A 56 -0.34 0.14 11.03
C GLY A 56 0.21 -0.45 9.73
N ASP A 57 1.41 -0.06 9.32
CA ASP A 57 2.06 -0.53 8.09
C ASP A 57 2.33 -2.04 8.10
N THR A 58 2.27 -2.67 6.93
CA THR A 58 2.71 -4.04 6.72
C THR A 58 4.13 -4.04 6.18
N VAL A 59 5.06 -4.63 6.92
CA VAL A 59 6.49 -4.59 6.63
C VAL A 59 7.09 -5.99 6.52
N ARG A 60 8.09 -6.12 5.64
CA ARG A 60 8.95 -7.30 5.51
C ARG A 60 10.20 -7.10 6.36
N LEU A 61 10.41 -8.03 7.29
CA LEU A 61 11.56 -8.09 8.17
C LEU A 61 12.59 -9.06 7.63
N GLU A 62 13.87 -8.75 7.83
CA GLU A 62 14.99 -9.65 7.56
C GLU A 62 15.89 -9.80 8.79
N GLU A 63 16.37 -11.02 9.03
CA GLU A 63 17.40 -11.27 10.04
C GLU A 63 18.71 -10.53 9.67
N THR A 64 19.32 -9.91 10.67
CA THR A 64 20.61 -9.21 10.54
C THR A 64 21.51 -9.56 11.71
N ARG A 65 22.76 -9.07 11.68
CA ARG A 65 23.65 -9.10 12.84
C ARG A 65 22.99 -8.40 14.03
N PRO A 66 23.31 -8.74 15.28
CA PRO A 66 22.89 -7.93 16.41
C PRO A 66 23.30 -6.46 16.22
N LEU A 67 22.31 -5.58 16.19
CA LEU A 67 22.53 -4.13 16.23
C LEU A 67 22.41 -3.62 17.68
N SER A 68 21.70 -4.37 18.52
CA SER A 68 21.53 -4.10 19.95
C SER A 68 21.25 -5.42 20.69
N LYS A 69 20.93 -5.34 21.98
CA LYS A 69 20.56 -6.50 22.82
C LYS A 69 19.39 -7.30 22.22
N GLU A 70 18.38 -6.58 21.73
CA GLU A 70 17.12 -7.15 21.25
C GLU A 70 16.87 -6.92 19.74
N LYS A 71 17.50 -5.90 19.14
CA LYS A 71 17.34 -5.56 17.72
C LYS A 71 18.21 -6.48 16.85
N ARG A 72 17.57 -7.51 16.28
CA ARG A 72 18.20 -8.49 15.35
C ARG A 72 17.50 -8.60 14.00
N TRP A 73 16.53 -7.72 13.77
CA TRP A 73 15.75 -7.64 12.56
C TRP A 73 15.94 -6.26 11.96
N ARG A 74 15.99 -6.17 10.63
CA ARG A 74 15.90 -4.90 9.89
C ARG A 74 14.61 -4.86 9.09
N VAL A 75 14.08 -3.67 8.86
CA VAL A 75 13.03 -3.47 7.87
C VAL A 75 13.67 -3.54 6.49
N ALA A 76 13.18 -4.43 5.62
CA ALA A 76 13.69 -4.60 4.27
C ALA A 76 12.80 -3.91 3.23
N GLU A 77 11.49 -3.97 3.43
CA GLU A 77 10.51 -3.42 2.49
C GLU A 77 9.20 -3.09 3.23
N ILE A 78 8.59 -1.96 2.89
CA ILE A 78 7.25 -1.58 3.33
C ILE A 78 6.28 -2.00 2.22
N ILE A 79 5.45 -3.02 2.47
CA ILE A 79 4.57 -3.62 1.46
C ILE A 79 3.30 -2.79 1.29
N SER A 80 2.73 -2.35 2.41
CA SER A 80 1.49 -1.56 2.43
C SER A 80 1.60 -0.53 3.53
N LYS A 81 1.46 0.74 3.14
CA LYS A 81 1.32 1.86 4.07
C LYS A 81 -0.11 1.91 4.55
N ALA A 82 -0.30 2.05 5.85
CA ALA A 82 -1.62 2.31 6.41
C ALA A 82 -1.98 3.75 6.06
N GLU A 83 -2.78 3.92 5.01
CA GLU A 83 -3.36 5.20 4.70
C GLU A 83 -4.27 5.59 5.85
N GLN A 84 -3.82 6.55 6.64
CA GLN A 84 -4.61 7.12 7.71
C GLN A 84 -5.63 8.02 7.02
N LEU A 85 -6.76 7.44 6.64
CA LEU A 85 -7.90 8.20 6.12
C LEU A 85 -8.33 9.17 7.21
N GLU A 86 -7.83 10.40 7.09
CA GLU A 86 -8.39 11.55 7.77
C GLU A 86 -9.81 11.70 7.23
N VAL A 87 -10.77 11.09 7.90
CA VAL A 87 -12.18 11.43 7.69
C VAL A 87 -12.28 12.90 8.02
N ARG A 88 -12.36 13.75 6.99
CA ARG A 88 -12.85 15.12 7.16
C ARG A 88 -14.24 14.95 7.77
N PRO A 89 -14.52 15.44 8.99
CA PRO A 89 -15.89 15.53 9.43
C PRO A 89 -16.58 16.45 8.41
N VAL A 90 -17.44 15.88 7.56
CA VAL A 90 -18.45 16.68 6.86
C VAL A 90 -19.37 17.12 7.99
N GLU A 91 -19.23 18.40 8.34
CA GLU A 91 -19.97 19.04 9.41
C GLU A 91 -21.46 18.83 9.19
N LEU A 92 -22.08 18.32 10.25
CA LEU A 92 -23.50 18.21 10.42
C LEU A 92 -24.01 19.63 10.71
N GLU A 93 -24.11 20.47 9.68
CA GLU A 93 -24.83 21.74 9.76
C GLU A 93 -26.22 21.55 9.16
N ALA A 94 -27.18 21.41 10.07
CA ALA A 94 -28.60 21.54 9.79
C ALA A 94 -28.90 22.93 9.18
N GLN A 95 -29.76 22.97 8.16
CA GLN A 95 -30.88 23.92 8.13
C GLN A 95 -32.18 23.19 7.73
N PRO A 96 -33.30 23.48 8.41
CA PRO A 96 -34.56 22.71 8.40
C PRO A 96 -35.48 23.03 7.21
N GLU A 97 -36.51 22.18 7.03
CA GLU A 97 -37.68 22.23 6.12
C GLU A 97 -37.95 23.53 5.33
N GLU A 98 -38.06 23.41 4.00
CA GLU A 98 -39.21 23.94 3.27
C GLU A 98 -39.79 22.86 2.35
N VAL A 99 -41.05 22.51 2.60
CA VAL A 99 -41.91 21.71 1.73
C VAL A 99 -42.65 22.68 0.82
N VAL A 100 -42.40 22.67 -0.50
CA VAL A 100 -43.43 23.01 -1.49
C VAL A 100 -43.24 22.16 -2.74
N VAL A 101 -44.36 21.58 -3.14
CA VAL A 101 -44.61 20.62 -4.21
C VAL A 101 -44.69 21.35 -5.55
N GLU A 102 -44.05 20.81 -6.60
CA GLU A 102 -44.55 20.95 -7.98
C GLU A 102 -44.42 19.59 -8.70
N PRO A 103 -45.54 19.01 -9.19
CA PRO A 103 -45.57 17.69 -9.82
C PRO A 103 -45.33 17.72 -11.34
N GLU A 104 -45.07 16.54 -11.90
CA GLU A 104 -44.89 16.15 -13.31
C GLU A 104 -45.56 17.00 -14.41
N GLU A 105 -44.81 17.27 -15.50
CA GLU A 105 -45.13 16.96 -16.91
C GLU A 105 -43.85 17.22 -17.75
N ALA A 106 -43.19 16.25 -18.39
CA ALA A 106 -43.54 15.55 -19.65
C ALA A 106 -43.47 16.41 -20.93
N VAL A 107 -42.31 16.41 -21.63
CA VAL A 107 -42.19 16.52 -23.12
C VAL A 107 -40.81 15.92 -23.51
N VAL A 108 -40.66 14.67 -24.00
CA VAL A 108 -40.64 14.16 -25.42
C VAL A 108 -40.06 15.19 -26.43
N GLU A 109 -39.08 14.97 -27.32
CA GLU A 109 -38.79 13.87 -28.25
C GLU A 109 -37.31 13.87 -28.74
N PRO A 110 -36.85 12.80 -29.44
CA PRO A 110 -35.45 12.40 -29.66
C PRO A 110 -34.94 12.65 -31.10
N GLU A 111 -33.61 12.55 -31.35
CA GLU A 111 -33.05 11.92 -32.57
C GLU A 111 -31.50 11.86 -32.60
N LYS A 112 -30.99 10.65 -32.97
CA LYS A 112 -29.69 10.29 -33.61
C LYS A 112 -28.37 10.55 -32.86
N ALA A 113 -27.36 9.69 -32.90
CA ALA A 113 -27.09 8.49 -33.69
C ALA A 113 -26.16 7.58 -32.87
N VAL A 114 -26.35 6.28 -33.02
CA VAL A 114 -25.42 5.24 -32.61
C VAL A 114 -24.55 4.95 -33.82
N ALA A 115 -23.23 4.94 -33.66
CA ALA A 115 -22.32 4.17 -34.50
C ALA A 115 -20.97 4.02 -33.75
N GLU A 116 -20.74 2.81 -33.25
CA GLU A 116 -19.43 2.27 -32.90
C GLU A 116 -18.51 2.32 -34.14
N VAL A 117 -17.20 2.48 -33.90
CA VAL A 117 -16.13 1.56 -34.33
C VAL A 117 -14.78 2.13 -33.89
N GLU A 118 -14.03 1.28 -33.20
CA GLU A 118 -12.62 1.42 -32.82
C GLU A 118 -11.72 1.47 -34.06
N GLU A 119 -10.72 2.35 -34.07
CA GLU A 119 -9.48 2.10 -34.81
C GLU A 119 -8.30 2.78 -34.11
N GLU A 120 -7.30 1.97 -33.81
CA GLU A 120 -6.02 2.35 -33.22
C GLU A 120 -5.18 3.18 -34.21
N ALA A 121 -4.48 4.18 -33.70
CA ALA A 121 -3.32 4.76 -34.39
C ALA A 121 -2.38 5.45 -33.39
N GLU A 122 -1.32 4.75 -32.99
CA GLU A 122 -0.06 5.41 -32.64
C GLU A 122 0.67 5.80 -33.93
N PRO A 123 1.27 7.00 -33.98
CA PRO A 123 2.51 7.15 -34.73
C PRO A 123 3.55 7.94 -33.92
N GLU A 124 4.81 7.51 -33.89
CA GLU A 124 5.79 7.79 -34.96
C GLU A 124 7.19 7.38 -34.46
N GLU A 125 7.80 6.48 -35.22
CA GLU A 125 9.15 5.97 -35.05
C GLU A 125 10.16 6.95 -35.70
N ALA A 126 11.37 6.96 -35.14
CA ALA A 126 12.64 7.24 -35.82
C ALA A 126 12.92 8.68 -36.31
N ALA A 127 13.52 9.48 -35.43
CA ALA A 127 14.44 10.53 -35.85
C ALA A 127 15.74 9.88 -36.38
N ALA A 128 16.00 10.10 -37.67
CA ALA A 128 17.25 9.82 -38.35
C ALA A 128 18.29 10.92 -38.05
N GLU A 129 19.53 10.53 -37.75
CA GLU A 129 20.71 11.39 -37.93
C GLU A 129 21.51 10.86 -39.15
N PRO A 130 21.87 11.72 -40.13
CA PRO A 130 22.64 11.31 -41.30
C PRO A 130 24.17 11.40 -41.11
N GLU A 131 24.82 10.34 -41.63
CA GLU A 131 26.10 10.16 -42.32
C GLU A 131 27.39 10.99 -42.03
N GLU A 132 28.48 10.20 -41.99
CA GLU A 132 29.86 10.39 -42.49
C GLU A 132 30.68 11.63 -42.11
N THR A 133 31.89 11.40 -41.57
CA THR A 133 33.12 11.45 -42.40
C THR A 133 34.34 10.82 -41.70
N ASP A 134 35.14 10.20 -42.56
CA ASP A 134 36.50 9.66 -42.48
C ASP A 134 37.56 10.58 -41.84
N GLU A 135 38.50 10.03 -41.05
CA GLU A 135 39.91 10.45 -41.08
C GLU A 135 40.85 9.48 -40.33
N THR A 136 41.72 8.84 -41.11
CA THR A 136 43.11 8.33 -40.86
C THR A 136 43.41 7.41 -39.67
#